data_AF-A0A852C3C5-F1
#
_entry.id   AF-A0A852C3C5-F1
#
_cell.length_a   1.000
_cell.length_b   1.000
_cell.length_c   1.000
_cell.angle_alpha   90.00
_cell.angle_beta   90.00
_cell.angle_gamma   90.00
#
_symmetry.space_group_name_H-M   'P 1'
#
loop_
_entity.id
_entity.type
_entity.pdbx_description
1 polymer ?
#
loop_
_entity_poly.entity_id
_entity_poly.type
_entity_poly.pdbx_seq_one_letter_code
_entity_poly.pdbx_strand_id
1 'polypeptide(L)'
;MEEPRSHNERCSCRNTNCVERPLRRLFEGLGSGVAACPWPFVLLPLLLSGGLSAGFIFLPQRQANDIEEQFTPTEGPAKAERDFVQRYFPTNDSHRFSATRLPTEGAYAALIAVAAEGKSVLDSEAWSEVLRLDEEVRTSGYERLCARNATDGACSSPNPLLPANATAAAPQNLTYPGSGASFLGTALGGVRMEPGGQVVSARALKLMYYLQEDGPEAAAASRQWLESFLQEFPSQLANMNFTAIQVTYFTSLSRQQEFEGNTKSVIPLFSITYFLTITFSIVSCLR
;
A
#
# COMPACT_ATOMS: atom_id res chain seq x y z
N MET A 1 50.33 1.54 -61.33
CA MET A 1 51.34 1.65 -60.26
C MET A 1 50.63 1.19 -58.99
N GLU A 2 50.56 -0.12 -58.81
CA GLU A 2 49.90 -0.78 -57.69
C GLU A 2 50.96 -1.08 -56.63
N GLU A 3 50.74 -0.57 -55.43
CA GLU A 3 51.54 -0.87 -54.26
C GLU A 3 51.03 -2.20 -53.65
N PRO A 4 51.90 -3.20 -53.41
CA PRO A 4 51.45 -4.52 -52.99
C PRO A 4 51.04 -4.53 -51.52
N ARG A 5 49.82 -4.99 -51.24
CA ARG A 5 49.30 -5.18 -49.87
C ARG A 5 50.11 -6.26 -49.14
N SER A 6 50.83 -5.83 -48.11
CA SER A 6 51.56 -6.68 -47.15
C SER A 6 50.62 -7.62 -46.38
N HIS A 7 50.85 -8.92 -46.55
CA HIS A 7 50.12 -10.01 -45.91
C HIS A 7 50.86 -10.45 -44.63
N ASN A 8 50.86 -9.63 -43.58
CA ASN A 8 51.02 -10.04 -42.17
C ASN A 8 51.29 -8.82 -41.26
N GLU A 9 50.23 -8.21 -40.73
CA GLU A 9 50.34 -7.41 -39.51
C GLU A 9 50.07 -8.32 -38.31
N ARG A 10 51.13 -8.59 -37.53
CA ARG A 10 51.03 -9.34 -36.28
C ARG A 10 50.19 -8.58 -35.26
N CYS A 11 49.34 -9.31 -34.54
CA CYS A 11 48.64 -8.81 -33.37
C CYS A 11 49.63 -8.24 -32.35
N SER A 12 49.48 -6.97 -32.01
CA SER A 12 50.27 -6.25 -31.02
C SER A 12 49.30 -5.66 -29.99
N CYS A 13 49.70 -5.59 -28.71
CA CYS A 13 48.89 -5.04 -27.62
C CYS A 13 48.47 -3.56 -27.83
N ARG A 14 49.05 -2.88 -28.82
CA ARG A 14 48.71 -1.50 -29.21
C ARG A 14 47.75 -1.43 -30.41
N ASN A 15 47.37 -2.57 -30.99
CA ASN A 15 46.65 -2.67 -32.24
C ASN A 15 45.33 -3.45 -32.03
N THR A 16 44.20 -2.73 -31.88
CA THR A 16 42.84 -3.28 -31.70
C THR A 16 42.35 -4.10 -32.90
N ASN A 17 43.11 -4.09 -33.99
CA ASN A 17 42.86 -4.78 -35.26
C ASN A 17 42.57 -6.28 -35.14
N CYS A 18 42.99 -6.96 -34.07
CA CYS A 18 42.76 -8.39 -33.90
C CYS A 18 41.35 -8.74 -33.42
N VAL A 19 40.65 -7.79 -32.81
CA VAL A 19 39.22 -7.91 -32.47
C VAL A 19 38.36 -7.18 -33.49
N GLU A 20 38.83 -6.02 -33.95
CA GLU A 20 38.10 -5.16 -34.90
C GLU A 20 37.89 -5.83 -36.26
N ARG A 21 38.92 -6.43 -36.86
CA ARG A 21 38.82 -7.06 -38.19
C ARG A 21 37.82 -8.23 -38.25
N PRO A 22 37.82 -9.20 -37.32
CA PRO A 22 36.83 -10.27 -37.35
C PRO A 22 35.41 -9.76 -37.08
N LEU A 23 35.22 -8.82 -36.14
CA LEU A 23 33.90 -8.21 -35.90
C LEU A 23 33.40 -7.47 -37.14
N ARG A 24 34.26 -6.69 -37.80
CA ARG A 24 33.90 -5.96 -39.01
C ARG A 24 33.44 -6.91 -40.11
N ARG A 25 34.19 -8.00 -40.36
CA ARG A 25 33.79 -9.02 -41.35
C ARG A 25 32.47 -9.69 -40.99
N LEU A 26 32.22 -9.96 -39.70
CA LEU A 26 30.97 -10.53 -39.23
C LEU A 26 29.78 -9.59 -39.48
N PHE A 27 29.89 -8.32 -39.10
CA PHE A 27 28.82 -7.34 -39.30
C PHE A 27 28.61 -6.97 -40.77
N GLU A 28 29.68 -6.95 -41.58
CA GLU A 28 29.59 -6.76 -43.03
C GLU A 28 28.85 -7.94 -43.70
N GLY A 29 29.16 -9.17 -43.28
CA GLY A 29 28.43 -10.37 -43.71
C GLY A 29 26.96 -10.36 -43.29
N LEU A 30 26.67 -10.01 -42.03
CA LEU A 30 25.31 -9.87 -41.50
C LEU A 30 24.53 -8.79 -42.27
N GLY A 31 25.13 -7.61 -42.45
CA GLY A 31 24.53 -6.51 -43.19
C GLY A 31 24.25 -6.87 -44.65
N SER A 32 25.18 -7.55 -45.32
CA SER A 32 24.97 -8.07 -46.67
C SER A 32 23.83 -9.09 -46.73
N GLY A 33 23.70 -9.96 -45.73
CA GLY A 33 22.59 -10.92 -45.64
C GLY A 33 21.23 -10.26 -45.44
N VAL A 34 21.16 -9.28 -44.54
CA VAL A 34 19.94 -8.47 -44.31
C VAL A 34 19.56 -7.68 -45.56
N ALA A 35 20.53 -7.09 -46.26
CA ALA A 35 20.29 -6.34 -47.49
C ALA A 35 19.81 -7.24 -48.64
N ALA A 36 20.32 -8.47 -48.74
CA ALA A 36 19.91 -9.43 -49.76
C ALA A 36 18.50 -9.99 -49.53
N CYS A 37 18.05 -10.11 -48.27
CA CYS A 37 16.72 -10.60 -47.93
C CYS A 37 16.15 -9.86 -46.71
N PRO A 38 15.54 -8.67 -46.89
CA PRO A 38 15.17 -7.80 -45.76
C PRO A 38 13.92 -8.29 -44.99
N TRP A 39 12.94 -8.88 -45.69
CA TRP A 39 11.63 -9.20 -45.11
C TRP A 39 11.67 -10.16 -43.92
N PRO A 40 12.43 -11.28 -43.93
CA PRO A 40 12.54 -12.14 -42.76
C PRO A 40 13.10 -11.40 -41.54
N PHE A 41 14.08 -10.50 -41.72
CA PHE A 41 14.68 -9.75 -40.61
C PHE A 41 13.78 -8.65 -40.05
N VAL A 42 12.73 -8.24 -40.78
CA VAL A 42 11.73 -7.28 -40.27
C VAL A 42 10.53 -8.02 -39.68
N LEU A 43 9.98 -9.00 -40.41
CA LEU A 43 8.76 -9.69 -40.03
C LEU A 43 8.97 -10.65 -38.85
N LEU A 44 10.10 -11.37 -38.81
CA LEU A 44 10.34 -12.33 -37.73
C LEU A 44 10.43 -11.65 -36.36
N PRO A 45 11.20 -10.56 -36.16
CA PRO A 45 11.19 -9.86 -34.88
C PRO A 45 9.83 -9.27 -34.51
N LEU A 46 9.04 -8.78 -35.47
CA LEU A 46 7.70 -8.26 -35.21
C LEU A 46 6.73 -9.37 -34.75
N LEU A 47 6.74 -10.51 -35.44
CA LEU A 47 5.93 -11.67 -35.08
C LEU A 47 6.35 -12.24 -33.72
N LEU A 48 7.66 -12.35 -33.47
CA LEU A 48 8.20 -12.81 -32.19
C LEU A 48 7.81 -11.86 -31.06
N SER A 49 7.96 -10.55 -31.27
CA SER A 49 7.59 -9.53 -30.28
C SER A 49 6.08 -9.55 -30.00
N GLY A 50 5.24 -9.65 -31.03
CA GLY A 50 3.79 -9.79 -30.87
C GLY A 50 3.40 -11.06 -30.12
N GLY A 51 4.03 -12.19 -30.46
CA GLY A 51 3.81 -13.47 -29.80
C GLY A 51 4.21 -13.45 -28.32
N LEU A 52 5.38 -12.89 -28.00
CA LEU A 52 5.82 -12.70 -26.61
C LEU A 52 4.93 -11.71 -25.85
N SER A 53 4.45 -10.66 -26.53
CA SER A 53 3.55 -9.66 -25.92
C SER A 53 2.19 -10.24 -25.52
N ALA A 54 1.72 -11.32 -26.15
CA ALA A 54 0.51 -12.00 -25.72
C ALA A 54 0.57 -12.49 -24.26
N GLY A 55 1.77 -12.72 -23.72
CA GLY A 55 1.98 -13.06 -22.32
C GLY A 55 1.48 -11.98 -21.33
N PHE A 56 1.41 -10.71 -21.75
CA PHE A 56 0.90 -9.63 -20.90
C PHE A 56 -0.59 -9.78 -20.53
N ILE A 57 -1.35 -10.65 -21.20
CA ILE A 57 -2.72 -11.00 -20.81
C ILE A 57 -2.76 -11.60 -19.39
N PHE A 58 -1.72 -12.33 -18.99
CA PHE A 58 -1.63 -12.95 -17.67
C PHE A 58 -1.09 -12.01 -16.59
N LEU A 59 -0.70 -10.78 -16.95
CA LEU A 59 -0.11 -9.83 -16.02
C LEU A 59 -1.02 -9.53 -14.82
N PRO A 60 -2.34 -9.23 -14.99
CA PRO A 60 -3.21 -8.93 -13.84
C PRO A 60 -3.32 -10.06 -12.81
N GLN A 61 -3.13 -11.31 -13.25
CA GLN A 61 -3.23 -12.49 -12.39
C GLN A 61 -1.90 -12.87 -11.72
N ARG A 62 -0.77 -12.49 -12.34
CA ARG A 62 0.58 -12.89 -11.90
C ARG A 62 1.39 -11.75 -11.31
N GLN A 63 0.80 -10.56 -11.24
CA GLN A 63 1.46 -9.39 -10.70
C GLN A 63 1.62 -9.55 -9.18
N ALA A 64 2.87 -9.60 -8.71
CA ALA A 64 3.19 -9.53 -7.29
C ALA A 64 3.00 -8.08 -6.82
N ASN A 65 1.79 -7.76 -6.35
CA ASN A 65 1.36 -6.43 -5.90
C ASN A 65 1.26 -6.33 -4.37
N ASP A 66 2.10 -7.05 -3.65
CA ASP A 66 2.19 -6.85 -2.21
C ASP A 66 3.36 -5.90 -1.88
N ILE A 67 3.06 -4.78 -1.22
CA ILE A 67 4.06 -3.77 -0.87
C ILE A 67 5.14 -4.34 0.07
N GLU A 68 4.79 -5.24 0.98
CA GLU A 68 5.77 -5.86 1.86
C GLU A 68 6.71 -6.74 1.04
N GLU A 69 6.20 -7.55 0.13
CA GLU A 69 7.02 -8.37 -0.79
C GLU A 69 7.91 -7.53 -1.71
N GLN A 70 7.44 -6.37 -2.18
CA GLN A 70 8.21 -5.50 -3.08
C GLN A 70 9.35 -4.75 -2.38
N PHE A 71 9.16 -4.37 -1.11
CA PHE A 71 10.11 -3.51 -0.38
C PHE A 71 10.89 -4.22 0.72
N THR A 72 10.63 -5.52 0.96
CA THR A 72 11.39 -6.33 1.93
C THR A 72 11.93 -7.60 1.28
N PRO A 73 13.07 -8.16 1.75
CA PRO A 73 13.59 -9.42 1.24
C PRO A 73 12.55 -10.55 1.29
N THR A 74 12.48 -11.37 0.25
CA THR A 74 11.52 -12.50 0.18
C THR A 74 11.79 -13.55 1.26
N GLU A 75 13.07 -13.81 1.57
CA GLU A 75 13.52 -14.78 2.58
C GLU A 75 14.23 -14.09 3.76
N GLY A 76 13.58 -13.07 4.34
CA GLY A 76 14.11 -12.36 5.51
C GLY A 76 13.93 -13.17 6.81
N PRO A 77 14.87 -13.08 7.78
CA PRO A 77 14.72 -13.72 9.10
C PRO A 77 13.41 -13.34 9.80
N ALA A 78 12.98 -12.08 9.69
CA ALA A 78 11.71 -11.61 10.26
C ALA A 78 10.47 -12.31 9.66
N LYS A 79 10.51 -12.70 8.38
CA LYS A 79 9.41 -13.46 7.76
C LYS A 79 9.38 -14.90 8.27
N ALA A 80 10.54 -15.54 8.41
CA ALA A 80 10.63 -16.86 9.02
C ALA A 80 10.17 -16.88 10.49
N GLU A 81 10.49 -15.84 11.26
CA GLU A 81 9.98 -15.66 12.62
C GLU A 81 8.46 -15.43 12.65
N ARG A 82 7.93 -14.62 11.73
CA ARG A 82 6.48 -14.43 11.58
C ARG A 82 5.78 -15.75 11.25
N ASP A 83 6.30 -16.52 10.31
CA ASP A 83 5.74 -17.82 9.92
C ASP A 83 5.75 -18.80 11.11
N PHE A 84 6.82 -18.77 11.91
CA PHE A 84 6.88 -19.52 13.17
C PHE A 84 5.77 -19.07 14.13
N VAL A 85 5.62 -17.77 14.37
CA VAL A 85 4.56 -17.25 15.27
C VAL A 85 3.17 -17.61 14.76
N GLN A 86 2.88 -17.43 13.47
CA GLN A 86 1.58 -17.78 12.88
C GLN A 86 1.27 -19.28 13.00
N ARG A 87 2.29 -20.14 12.87
CA ARG A 87 2.13 -21.58 12.97
C ARG A 87 1.86 -22.07 14.39
N TYR A 88 2.54 -21.50 15.39
CA TYR A 88 2.47 -21.97 16.78
C TYR A 88 1.51 -21.16 17.66
N PHE A 89 1.23 -19.91 17.29
CA PHE A 89 0.34 -18.99 17.98
C PHE A 89 -0.66 -18.37 16.99
N PRO A 90 -1.51 -19.18 16.34
CA PRO A 90 -2.49 -18.68 15.39
C PRO A 90 -3.47 -17.71 16.07
N THR A 91 -3.88 -16.70 15.31
CA THR A 91 -4.95 -15.79 15.72
C THR A 91 -6.31 -16.48 15.62
N ASN A 92 -7.28 -15.95 16.36
CA ASN A 92 -8.68 -16.38 16.29
C ASN A 92 -9.51 -15.12 16.44
N ASP A 93 -9.79 -14.49 15.31
CA ASP A 93 -10.38 -13.15 15.28
C ASP A 93 -11.88 -13.22 15.58
N SER A 94 -12.53 -14.34 15.30
CA SER A 94 -13.96 -14.60 15.51
C SER A 94 -14.35 -14.88 16.95
N HIS A 95 -13.42 -15.32 17.81
CA HIS A 95 -13.74 -15.65 19.20
C HIS A 95 -12.76 -15.11 20.24
N ARG A 96 -11.47 -14.93 19.93
CA ARG A 96 -10.46 -14.55 20.96
C ARG A 96 -9.47 -13.53 20.42
N PHE A 97 -10.01 -12.48 19.80
CA PHE A 97 -9.19 -11.43 19.22
C PHE A 97 -8.34 -10.70 20.26
N SER A 98 -7.11 -10.36 19.87
CA SER A 98 -6.24 -9.47 20.63
C SER A 98 -5.29 -8.75 19.70
N ALA A 99 -5.50 -7.44 19.51
CA ALA A 99 -4.66 -6.61 18.66
C ALA A 99 -3.16 -6.70 19.03
N THR A 100 -2.84 -6.81 20.33
CA THR A 100 -1.45 -6.92 20.82
C THR A 100 -0.76 -8.25 20.49
N ARG A 101 -1.51 -9.25 20.02
CA ARG A 101 -1.00 -10.59 19.67
C ARG A 101 -0.94 -10.82 18.17
N LEU A 102 -1.30 -9.83 17.36
CA LEU A 102 -1.27 -9.97 15.91
C LEU A 102 0.19 -10.09 15.42
N PRO A 103 0.52 -11.12 14.61
CA PRO A 103 1.83 -11.25 13.98
C PRO A 103 1.99 -10.36 12.73
N THR A 104 0.89 -9.79 12.24
CA THR A 104 0.80 -8.84 11.13
C THR A 104 0.05 -7.58 11.60
N GLU A 105 -0.16 -6.59 10.73
CA GLU A 105 -1.01 -5.44 11.09
C GLU A 105 -2.51 -5.81 11.19
N GLY A 106 -2.92 -6.92 10.56
CA GLY A 106 -4.29 -7.39 10.45
C GLY A 106 -5.16 -6.55 9.49
N ALA A 107 -6.40 -6.97 9.28
CA ALA A 107 -7.42 -6.20 8.59
C ALA A 107 -8.06 -5.17 9.53
N TYR A 108 -7.86 -3.89 9.26
CA TYR A 108 -8.44 -2.81 10.06
C TYR A 108 -8.82 -1.57 9.25
N ALA A 109 -9.73 -0.78 9.83
CA ALA A 109 -9.94 0.62 9.53
C ALA A 109 -9.60 1.48 10.76
N ALA A 110 -8.76 2.49 10.57
CA ALA A 110 -8.31 3.41 11.60
C ALA A 110 -8.88 4.80 11.32
N LEU A 111 -9.53 5.40 12.31
CA LEU A 111 -10.02 6.77 12.24
C LEU A 111 -9.37 7.59 13.35
N ILE A 112 -8.96 8.81 13.06
CA ILE A 112 -8.40 9.74 14.04
C ILE A 112 -9.29 10.97 14.04
N ALA A 113 -10.00 11.15 15.16
CA ALA A 113 -10.80 12.34 15.44
C ALA A 113 -9.91 13.37 16.15
N VAL A 114 -9.70 14.52 15.52
CA VAL A 114 -8.90 15.63 16.04
C VAL A 114 -9.85 16.76 16.42
N ALA A 115 -9.82 17.23 17.66
CA ALA A 115 -10.65 18.34 18.09
C ALA A 115 -10.34 19.63 17.31
N ALA A 116 -11.29 20.56 17.18
CA ALA A 116 -11.08 21.89 16.61
C ALA A 116 -10.05 22.70 17.42
N GLU A 117 -9.30 23.61 16.79
CA GLU A 117 -8.17 24.35 17.39
C GLU A 117 -8.42 24.88 18.81
N GLY A 118 -7.49 24.60 19.72
CA GLY A 118 -7.59 24.98 21.13
C GLY A 118 -8.55 24.15 21.99
N LYS A 119 -9.40 23.29 21.40
CA LYS A 119 -10.33 22.39 22.12
C LYS A 119 -9.74 21.00 22.39
N SER A 120 -10.42 20.26 23.26
CA SER A 120 -10.13 18.88 23.62
C SER A 120 -11.12 17.91 22.97
N VAL A 121 -10.66 16.72 22.58
CA VAL A 121 -11.55 15.64 22.11
C VAL A 121 -12.42 15.07 23.24
N LEU A 122 -12.04 15.35 24.49
CA LEU A 122 -12.77 14.97 25.70
C LEU A 122 -13.85 15.99 26.09
N ASP A 123 -13.96 17.12 25.38
CA ASP A 123 -15.03 18.09 25.59
C ASP A 123 -16.38 17.50 25.13
N SER A 124 -17.50 17.88 25.76
CA SER A 124 -18.81 17.28 25.50
C SER A 124 -19.24 17.35 24.03
N GLU A 125 -18.98 18.48 23.38
CA GLU A 125 -19.30 18.71 21.96
C GLU A 125 -18.51 17.75 21.06
N ALA A 126 -17.18 17.71 21.20
CA ALA A 126 -16.32 16.83 20.42
C ALA A 126 -16.59 15.35 20.72
N TRP A 127 -16.84 15.00 21.98
CA TRP A 127 -17.15 13.64 22.38
C TRP A 127 -18.47 13.15 21.76
N SER A 128 -19.50 14.01 21.71
CA SER A 128 -20.77 13.66 21.06
C SER A 128 -20.59 13.38 19.56
N GLU A 129 -19.73 14.14 18.89
CA GLU A 129 -19.39 13.92 17.48
C GLU A 129 -18.58 12.62 17.28
N VAL A 130 -17.68 12.29 18.21
CA VAL A 130 -16.95 11.00 18.22
C VAL A 130 -17.90 9.81 18.37
N LEU A 131 -18.91 9.90 19.24
CA LEU A 131 -19.89 8.82 19.42
C LEU A 131 -20.74 8.63 18.16
N ARG A 132 -21.14 9.72 17.51
CA ARG A 132 -21.85 9.67 16.22
C ARG A 132 -20.98 9.07 15.11
N LEU A 133 -19.68 9.39 15.10
CA LEU A 133 -18.72 8.77 14.19
C LEU A 133 -18.60 7.26 14.40
N ASP A 134 -18.53 6.80 15.66
CA ASP A 134 -18.48 5.37 15.99
C ASP A 134 -19.75 4.63 15.55
N GLU A 135 -20.92 5.22 15.80
CA GLU A 135 -22.20 4.67 15.39
C GLU A 135 -22.30 4.50 13.87
N GLU A 136 -21.86 5.49 13.09
CA GLU A 136 -21.85 5.39 11.62
C GLU A 136 -20.99 4.22 11.13
N VAL A 137 -19.78 4.06 11.68
CA VAL A 137 -18.88 2.97 11.25
C VAL A 137 -19.46 1.60 11.62
N ARG A 138 -20.03 1.47 12.84
CA ARG A 138 -20.65 0.22 13.30
C ARG A 138 -21.84 -0.20 12.45
N THR A 139 -22.73 0.75 12.16
CA THR A 139 -23.96 0.52 11.38
C THR A 139 -23.68 0.30 9.90
N SER A 140 -22.55 0.80 9.38
CA SER A 140 -22.05 0.57 8.02
C SER A 140 -21.52 -0.85 7.78
N GLY A 141 -22.01 -1.85 8.52
CA GLY A 141 -21.72 -3.27 8.30
C GLY A 141 -20.53 -3.84 9.08
N TYR A 142 -19.77 -3.01 9.82
CA TYR A 142 -18.65 -3.45 10.65
C TYR A 142 -19.05 -4.53 11.66
N GLU A 143 -20.21 -4.40 12.31
CA GLU A 143 -20.68 -5.34 13.36
C GLU A 143 -20.78 -6.81 12.90
N ARG A 144 -20.92 -7.05 11.59
CA ARG A 144 -20.95 -8.41 11.01
C ARG A 144 -19.57 -9.01 10.83
N LEU A 145 -18.56 -8.17 10.59
CA LEU A 145 -17.21 -8.57 10.17
C LEU A 145 -16.15 -8.31 11.24
N CYS A 146 -16.51 -7.60 12.31
CA CYS A 146 -15.59 -7.20 13.37
C CYS A 146 -14.92 -8.40 14.05
N ALA A 147 -13.67 -8.21 14.46
CA ALA A 147 -13.02 -9.15 15.35
C ALA A 147 -13.67 -9.12 16.74
N ARG A 148 -13.84 -10.29 17.37
CA ARG A 148 -14.65 -10.48 18.59
C ARG A 148 -13.81 -10.86 19.80
N ASN A 149 -14.22 -10.32 20.94
CA ASN A 149 -13.60 -10.59 22.23
C ASN A 149 -14.05 -11.93 22.81
N ALA A 150 -13.17 -12.54 23.61
CA ALA A 150 -13.43 -13.84 24.24
C ALA A 150 -14.45 -13.82 25.39
N THR A 151 -14.73 -12.65 25.95
CA THR A 151 -15.55 -12.51 27.17
C THR A 151 -17.04 -12.57 26.90
N ASP A 152 -17.49 -11.87 25.86
CA ASP A 152 -18.90 -11.63 25.54
C ASP A 152 -19.24 -11.94 24.08
N GLY A 153 -18.24 -12.25 23.24
CA GLY A 153 -18.41 -12.44 21.81
C GLY A 153 -18.78 -11.14 21.07
N ALA A 154 -18.72 -9.98 21.73
CA ALA A 154 -18.96 -8.68 21.11
C ALA A 154 -17.74 -8.24 20.28
N CYS A 155 -17.95 -7.28 19.38
CA CYS A 155 -16.86 -6.66 18.66
C CYS A 155 -15.81 -6.07 19.61
N SER A 156 -14.53 -6.20 19.26
CA SER A 156 -13.45 -5.52 19.95
C SER A 156 -13.73 -4.02 19.99
N SER A 157 -13.56 -3.41 21.17
CA SER A 157 -13.76 -1.98 21.32
C SER A 157 -12.75 -1.22 20.45
N PRO A 158 -13.19 -0.27 19.60
CA PRO A 158 -12.28 0.46 18.74
C PRO A 158 -11.43 1.47 19.52
N ASN A 159 -11.82 1.82 20.75
CA ASN A 159 -11.01 2.61 21.67
C ASN A 159 -11.37 2.29 23.13
N PRO A 160 -10.40 2.14 24.04
CA PRO A 160 -10.67 1.81 25.44
C PRO A 160 -11.48 2.86 26.22
N LEU A 161 -11.59 4.09 25.71
CA LEU A 161 -12.38 5.17 26.30
C LEU A 161 -13.81 5.22 25.79
N LEU A 162 -14.15 4.48 24.73
CA LEU A 162 -15.51 4.45 24.22
C LEU A 162 -16.43 3.68 25.16
N PRO A 163 -17.60 4.24 25.49
CA PRO A 163 -18.58 3.57 26.31
C PRO A 163 -19.26 2.44 25.53
N ALA A 164 -19.81 1.46 26.25
CA ALA A 164 -20.73 0.48 25.65
C ALA A 164 -22.06 1.11 25.20
N ASN A 165 -22.39 2.31 25.71
CA ASN A 165 -23.61 3.04 25.39
C ASN A 165 -23.26 4.38 24.71
N ALA A 166 -23.75 4.59 23.49
CA ALA A 166 -23.47 5.73 22.61
C ALA A 166 -23.93 7.11 23.14
N THR A 167 -24.52 7.17 24.33
CA THR A 167 -25.01 8.41 24.96
C THR A 167 -24.23 8.81 26.21
N ALA A 168 -23.16 8.08 26.55
CA ALA A 168 -22.40 8.37 27.77
C ALA A 168 -21.56 9.64 27.63
N ALA A 169 -21.44 10.37 28.73
CA ALA A 169 -20.55 11.53 28.83
C ALA A 169 -19.08 11.12 28.64
N ALA A 170 -18.25 12.10 28.28
CA ALA A 170 -16.82 11.90 28.14
C ALA A 170 -16.20 11.39 29.46
N PRO A 171 -15.23 10.45 29.39
CA PRO A 171 -14.57 9.93 30.57
C PRO A 171 -13.79 11.04 31.29
N GLN A 172 -13.93 11.07 32.62
CA GLN A 172 -13.25 12.03 33.50
C GLN A 172 -12.18 11.35 34.35
N ASN A 173 -11.30 12.15 34.96
CA ASN A 173 -10.23 11.70 35.87
C ASN A 173 -9.30 10.64 35.25
N LEU A 174 -8.99 10.79 33.96
CA LEU A 174 -8.05 9.93 33.25
C LEU A 174 -6.60 10.22 33.68
N THR A 175 -5.79 9.17 33.73
CA THR A 175 -4.33 9.26 33.93
C THR A 175 -3.61 8.78 32.67
N TYR A 176 -2.42 9.30 32.41
CA TYR A 176 -1.63 8.99 31.21
C TYR A 176 -0.20 8.57 31.61
N PRO A 177 0.40 7.54 30.96
CA PRO A 177 -0.04 6.86 29.73
C PRO A 177 -1.04 5.71 29.93
N GLY A 178 -1.42 5.37 31.17
CA GLY A 178 -2.41 4.34 31.46
C GLY A 178 -3.43 4.81 32.49
N SER A 179 -4.68 4.41 32.32
CA SER A 179 -5.79 4.72 33.22
C SER A 179 -6.54 3.44 33.58
N GLY A 180 -6.42 3.00 34.82
CA GLY A 180 -6.92 1.68 35.25
C GLY A 180 -6.19 0.54 34.51
N ALA A 181 -6.94 -0.34 33.86
CA ALA A 181 -6.39 -1.44 33.05
C ALA A 181 -6.09 -1.04 31.59
N SER A 182 -6.44 0.18 31.17
CA SER A 182 -6.36 0.62 29.78
C SER A 182 -5.10 1.43 29.51
N PHE A 183 -4.39 1.08 28.44
CA PHE A 183 -3.28 1.87 27.92
C PHE A 183 -3.80 2.95 26.97
N LEU A 184 -3.56 4.21 27.29
CA LEU A 184 -4.03 5.37 26.53
C LEU A 184 -2.98 5.91 25.55
N GLY A 185 -1.74 5.42 25.61
CA GLY A 185 -0.64 5.90 24.76
C GLY A 185 -0.90 5.73 23.25
N THR A 186 -1.68 4.72 22.86
CA THR A 186 -2.11 4.50 21.47
C THR A 186 -3.51 5.03 21.18
N ALA A 187 -4.26 5.42 22.21
CA ALA A 187 -5.66 5.83 22.11
C ALA A 187 -5.82 7.36 22.01
N LEU A 188 -4.97 8.12 22.71
CA LEU A 188 -5.01 9.59 22.77
C LEU A 188 -3.75 10.21 22.15
N GLY A 189 -3.93 11.33 21.44
CA GLY A 189 -2.87 12.14 20.86
C GLY A 189 -2.90 13.59 21.37
N GLY A 190 -1.73 14.23 21.43
CA GLY A 190 -1.59 15.62 21.89
C GLY A 190 -2.12 15.85 23.31
N VAL A 191 -1.77 14.95 24.22
CA VAL A 191 -2.25 14.94 25.60
C VAL A 191 -1.54 16.02 26.42
N ARG A 192 -2.31 16.85 27.13
CA ARG A 192 -1.81 17.77 28.15
C ARG A 192 -2.13 17.21 29.52
N MET A 193 -1.13 17.16 30.38
CA MET A 193 -1.23 16.60 31.71
C MET A 193 -0.91 17.64 32.78
N GLU A 194 -1.52 17.48 33.94
CA GLU A 194 -1.12 18.15 35.16
C GLU A 194 0.08 17.45 35.83
N PRO A 195 0.80 18.16 36.74
CA PRO A 195 1.78 17.52 37.60
C PRO A 195 1.13 16.39 38.40
N GLY A 196 1.52 15.14 38.13
CA GLY A 196 0.88 13.94 38.69
C GLY A 196 0.28 12.99 37.64
N GLY A 197 0.31 13.36 36.35
CA GLY A 197 -0.10 12.48 35.25
C GLY A 197 -1.60 12.45 34.97
N GLN A 198 -2.37 13.31 35.63
CA GLN A 198 -3.79 13.52 35.34
C GLN A 198 -3.94 14.20 33.97
N VAL A 199 -4.78 13.64 33.10
CA VAL A 199 -5.09 14.20 31.79
C VAL A 199 -6.02 15.40 31.97
N VAL A 200 -5.57 16.57 31.51
CA VAL A 200 -6.37 17.80 31.46
C VAL A 200 -7.09 17.91 30.13
N SER A 201 -6.39 17.61 29.03
CA SER A 201 -6.96 17.62 27.69
C SER A 201 -6.22 16.68 26.75
N ALA A 202 -6.88 16.30 25.66
CA ALA A 202 -6.28 15.54 24.59
C ALA A 202 -6.73 16.10 23.25
N ARG A 203 -5.81 16.23 22.31
CA ARG A 203 -6.10 16.83 21.00
C ARG A 203 -6.80 15.85 20.05
N ALA A 204 -6.46 14.57 20.14
CA ALA A 204 -6.95 13.57 19.21
C ALA A 204 -7.32 12.26 19.92
N LEU A 205 -8.29 11.55 19.35
CA LEU A 205 -8.70 10.21 19.73
C LEU A 205 -8.56 9.29 18.51
N LYS A 206 -7.88 8.15 18.67
CA LYS A 206 -7.70 7.14 17.62
C LYS A 206 -8.67 5.98 17.83
N LEU A 207 -9.49 5.68 16.82
CA LEU A 207 -10.43 4.57 16.78
C LEU A 207 -9.88 3.49 15.84
N MET A 208 -9.84 2.24 16.29
CA MET A 208 -9.27 1.09 15.57
C MET A 208 -10.31 -0.02 15.41
N TYR A 209 -10.90 -0.12 14.22
CA TYR A 209 -11.89 -1.12 13.87
C TYR A 209 -11.22 -2.33 13.25
N TYR A 210 -11.03 -3.39 14.03
CA TYR A 210 -10.41 -4.64 13.57
C TYR A 210 -11.47 -5.59 13.00
N LEU A 211 -11.12 -6.25 11.89
CA LEU A 211 -11.98 -7.18 11.16
C LEU A 211 -11.44 -8.61 11.26
N GLN A 212 -12.28 -9.59 10.96
CA GLN A 212 -11.89 -11.00 10.98
C GLN A 212 -11.10 -11.38 9.72
N GLU A 213 -10.05 -12.18 9.92
CA GLU A 213 -9.27 -12.79 8.83
C GLU A 213 -9.19 -14.32 8.97
N ASP A 214 -10.10 -14.92 9.75
CA ASP A 214 -10.17 -16.36 9.96
C ASP A 214 -10.55 -17.10 8.66
N GLY A 215 -9.54 -17.43 7.86
CA GLY A 215 -9.70 -18.14 6.59
C GLY A 215 -10.03 -17.24 5.39
N PRO A 216 -10.03 -17.83 4.18
CA PRO A 216 -10.08 -17.06 2.93
C PRO A 216 -11.41 -16.33 2.71
N GLU A 217 -12.52 -16.88 3.17
CA GLU A 217 -13.84 -16.27 3.01
C GLU A 217 -14.02 -15.03 3.90
N ALA A 218 -13.65 -15.13 5.19
CA ALA A 218 -13.69 -14.00 6.11
C ALA A 218 -12.74 -12.89 5.67
N ALA A 219 -11.50 -13.24 5.28
CA ALA A 219 -10.53 -12.28 4.76
C ALA A 219 -11.04 -11.56 3.49
N ALA A 220 -11.68 -12.29 2.57
CA ALA A 220 -12.26 -11.69 1.36
C ALA A 220 -13.42 -10.73 1.69
N ALA A 221 -14.31 -11.11 2.62
CA ALA A 221 -15.41 -10.26 3.05
C ALA A 221 -14.93 -8.99 3.76
N SER A 222 -13.96 -9.12 4.66
CA SER A 222 -13.30 -7.99 5.35
C SER A 222 -12.61 -7.07 4.36
N ARG A 223 -11.89 -7.63 3.38
CA ARG A 223 -11.27 -6.85 2.31
C ARG A 223 -12.31 -6.09 1.48
N GLN A 224 -13.39 -6.75 1.06
CA GLN A 224 -14.45 -6.11 0.29
C GLN A 224 -15.09 -4.95 1.06
N TRP A 225 -15.33 -5.13 2.37
CA TRP A 225 -15.84 -4.06 3.22
C TRP A 225 -14.87 -2.87 3.30
N LEU A 226 -13.57 -3.12 3.43
CA LEU A 226 -12.56 -2.05 3.43
C LEU A 226 -12.48 -1.30 2.09
N GLU A 227 -12.63 -2.00 0.97
CA GLU A 227 -12.70 -1.38 -0.36
C GLU A 227 -13.94 -0.48 -0.50
N SER A 228 -15.11 -0.97 -0.09
CA SER A 228 -16.35 -0.17 -0.05
C SER A 228 -16.23 1.02 0.92
N PHE A 229 -15.65 0.80 2.10
CA PHE A 229 -15.42 1.86 3.09
C PHE A 229 -14.59 3.00 2.50
N LEU A 230 -13.48 2.70 1.82
CA LEU A 230 -12.66 3.73 1.19
C LEU A 230 -13.38 4.50 0.07
N GLN A 231 -14.34 3.89 -0.63
CA GLN A 231 -15.10 4.53 -1.69
C GLN A 231 -16.26 5.39 -1.17
N GLU A 232 -16.99 4.91 -0.15
CA GLU A 232 -18.26 5.49 0.28
C GLU A 232 -18.10 6.43 1.48
N PHE A 233 -17.20 6.10 2.42
CA PHE A 233 -17.00 6.85 3.65
C PHE A 233 -16.65 8.34 3.47
N PRO A 234 -15.85 8.79 2.47
CA PRO A 234 -15.64 10.22 2.28
C PRO A 234 -16.93 11.02 2.09
N SER A 235 -17.92 10.45 1.39
CA SER A 235 -19.23 11.09 1.17
C SER A 235 -20.09 11.09 2.43
N GLN A 236 -20.09 9.98 3.18
CA GLN A 236 -20.78 9.87 4.47
C GLN A 236 -20.22 10.86 5.49
N LEU A 237 -18.88 10.96 5.55
CA LEU A 237 -18.19 11.89 6.44
C LEU A 237 -18.51 13.34 6.12
N ALA A 238 -18.59 13.71 4.84
CA ALA A 238 -19.02 15.04 4.43
C ALA A 238 -20.47 15.35 4.85
N ASN A 239 -21.37 14.36 4.74
CA ASN A 239 -22.78 14.51 5.13
C ASN A 239 -22.98 14.66 6.65
N MET A 240 -22.10 14.08 7.47
CA MET A 240 -22.17 14.22 8.93
C MET A 240 -21.89 15.65 9.41
N ASN A 241 -21.15 16.46 8.63
CA ASN A 241 -20.89 17.88 8.89
C ASN A 241 -20.43 18.15 10.33
N PHE A 242 -19.34 17.49 10.74
CA PHE A 242 -18.72 17.68 12.06
C PHE A 242 -18.12 19.09 12.19
N THR A 243 -18.32 19.72 13.34
CA THR A 243 -17.85 21.07 13.64
C THR A 243 -16.83 21.12 14.77
N ALA A 244 -16.90 20.16 15.71
CA ALA A 244 -16.02 20.08 16.86
C ALA A 244 -14.83 19.14 16.62
N ILE A 245 -14.93 18.19 15.69
CA ILE A 245 -13.84 17.31 15.28
C ILE A 245 -13.57 17.36 13.77
N GLN A 246 -12.31 17.20 13.40
CA GLN A 246 -11.87 16.84 12.07
C GLN A 246 -11.45 15.37 12.07
N VAL A 247 -11.98 14.60 11.12
CA VAL A 247 -11.70 13.16 11.03
C VAL A 247 -10.75 12.90 9.88
N THR A 248 -9.73 12.10 10.15
CA THR A 248 -8.87 11.47 9.13
C THR A 248 -8.98 9.97 9.27
N TYR A 249 -8.79 9.23 8.18
CA TYR A 249 -8.94 7.78 8.19
C TYR A 249 -7.91 7.12 7.27
N PHE A 250 -7.59 5.88 7.58
CA PHE A 250 -6.79 5.00 6.74
C PHE A 250 -7.14 3.54 7.07
N THR A 251 -6.90 2.64 6.13
CA THR A 251 -7.13 1.20 6.32
C THR A 251 -5.86 0.41 6.04
N SER A 252 -5.89 -0.87 6.38
CA SER A 252 -4.88 -1.85 5.96
C SER A 252 -4.67 -1.91 4.43
N LEU A 253 -5.65 -1.47 3.62
CA LEU A 253 -5.54 -1.42 2.16
C LEU A 253 -4.99 -0.09 1.62
N SER A 254 -5.10 1.00 2.38
CA SER A 254 -4.78 2.35 1.89
C SER A 254 -3.35 2.46 1.35
N ARG A 255 -2.36 1.85 2.04
CA ARG A 255 -0.96 1.92 1.59
C ARG A 255 -0.76 1.33 0.20
N GLN A 256 -1.37 0.18 -0.06
CA GLN A 256 -1.29 -0.49 -1.36
C GLN A 256 -2.04 0.30 -2.45
N GLN A 257 -3.27 0.74 -2.14
CA GLN A 257 -4.11 1.45 -3.12
C GLN A 257 -3.53 2.81 -3.52
N GLU A 258 -2.99 3.58 -2.57
CA GLU A 258 -2.35 4.87 -2.86
C GLU A 258 -1.10 4.69 -3.73
N PHE A 259 -0.31 3.64 -3.48
CA PHE A 259 0.87 3.33 -4.30
C PHE A 259 0.50 2.96 -5.74
N GLU A 260 -0.52 2.11 -5.91
CA GLU A 260 -1.04 1.75 -7.22
C GLU A 260 -1.68 2.94 -7.96
N GLY A 261 -2.43 3.77 -7.24
CA GLY A 261 -3.04 5.00 -7.76
C GLY A 261 -1.99 5.96 -8.30
N ASN A 262 -0.90 6.16 -7.56
CA ASN A 262 0.23 6.98 -8.01
C ASN A 262 0.90 6.39 -9.27
N THR A 263 1.05 5.07 -9.36
CA THR A 263 1.62 4.44 -10.57
C THR A 263 0.73 4.69 -11.80
N LYS A 264 -0.60 4.57 -11.65
CA LYS A 264 -1.57 4.80 -12.74
C LYS A 264 -1.57 6.25 -13.24
N SER A 265 -1.37 7.23 -12.34
CA SER A 265 -1.37 8.66 -12.72
C SER A 265 -0.18 9.05 -13.60
N VAL A 266 0.93 8.30 -13.52
CA VAL A 266 2.17 8.61 -14.26
C VAL A 266 2.19 7.99 -15.67
N ILE A 267 1.41 6.93 -15.93
CA ILE A 267 1.29 6.30 -17.26
C ILE A 267 1.08 7.29 -18.42
N PRO A 268 0.12 8.25 -18.36
CA PRO A 268 -0.08 9.20 -19.46
C PRO A 268 1.14 10.09 -19.72
N LEU A 269 1.91 10.44 -18.68
CA LEU A 269 3.12 11.26 -18.82
C LEU A 269 4.22 10.52 -19.58
N PHE A 270 4.41 9.22 -19.29
CA PHE A 270 5.31 8.37 -20.06
C PHE A 270 4.88 8.26 -21.52
N SER A 271 3.59 8.05 -21.79
CA SER A 271 3.06 7.97 -23.15
C SER A 271 3.32 9.24 -23.97
N ILE A 272 3.10 10.42 -23.38
CA ILE A 272 3.40 11.71 -24.01
C ILE A 272 4.91 11.83 -24.30
N THR A 273 5.75 11.44 -23.34
CA THR A 273 7.21 11.49 -23.50
C THR A 273 7.69 10.60 -24.65
N TYR A 274 7.18 9.36 -24.75
CA TYR A 274 7.48 8.48 -25.87
C TYR A 274 7.00 9.06 -27.20
N PHE A 275 5.79 9.62 -27.24
CA PHE A 275 5.28 10.26 -28.45
C PHE A 275 6.19 11.40 -28.91
N LEU A 276 6.53 12.34 -28.01
CA LEU A 276 7.38 13.48 -28.33
C LEU A 276 8.78 13.06 -28.79
N THR A 277 9.39 12.08 -28.13
CA THR A 277 10.74 11.60 -28.49
C THR A 277 10.75 10.90 -29.84
N ILE A 278 9.73 10.10 -30.16
CA ILE A 278 9.57 9.46 -31.49
C ILE A 278 9.34 10.53 -32.55
N THR A 279 8.44 11.49 -32.33
CA THR A 279 8.17 12.58 -33.28
C THR A 279 9.42 13.42 -33.53
N PHE A 280 10.14 13.80 -32.47
CA PHE A 280 11.40 14.54 -32.59
C PHE A 280 12.44 13.78 -33.41
N SER A 281 12.57 12.47 -33.19
CA SER A 281 13.48 11.61 -33.95
C SER A 281 13.11 11.56 -35.43
N ILE A 282 11.81 11.40 -35.75
CA ILE A 282 11.32 11.41 -37.14
C ILE A 282 11.60 12.76 -37.81
N VAL A 283 11.22 13.88 -37.16
CA VAL A 283 11.43 15.24 -37.70
C VAL A 283 12.91 15.54 -37.89
N SER A 284 13.77 15.09 -36.99
CA SER A 284 15.23 15.29 -37.11
C SER A 284 15.83 14.56 -38.32
N CYS A 285 15.26 13.42 -38.69
CA CYS A 285 15.66 12.61 -39.84
C CYS A 285 14.98 13.01 -41.17
N LEU A 286 13.99 13.92 -41.15
CA LEU A 286 13.29 14.41 -42.35
C LEU A 286 14.02 15.58 -43.05
N ARG A 287 15.34 15.68 -42.85
CA ARG A 287 16.24 16.55 -43.63
C ARG A 287 16.94 15.76 -44.72
#